data_AF-A0A9P8G6E7-F1
#
_entry.id   AF-A0A9P8G6E7-F1
#
_cell.length_a   1.000
_cell.length_b   1.000
_cell.length_c   1.000
_cell.angle_alpha   90.00
_cell.angle_beta   90.00
_cell.angle_gamma   90.00
#
_symmetry.space_group_name_H-M   'P 1'
#
loop_
_entity.id
_entity.type
_entity.pdbx_description
1 polymer ?
#
loop_
_entity_poly.entity_id
_entity_poly.type
_entity_poly.pdbx_seq_one_letter_code
_entity_poly.pdbx_strand_id
1 'polypeptide(L)'
;MALSEDDKDFIQAMFRDHCTAATVRKVFPQAPKTTIQWLKVNFDCFGTVRKPSSALERRGPRRKIDGPMHEWLIELLSLRNGTWLEELVFELWCQFGVEVHELTISRLLKSDALSNKINTRIAQKRDPIQQGIYEEKLAELMAEGVASGAIEDSVDMLLYLDESAASEKIRTMCQQAGVYLLYLPPYSPHLNPIEQSFHPLKAMAT
;
A
#
# COMPACT_ATOMS: atom_id res chain seq x y z
N MET A 1 20.43 38.84 8.38
CA MET A 1 19.03 38.59 7.96
C MET A 1 19.04 37.51 6.90
N ALA A 2 18.10 36.57 6.91
CA ALA A 2 18.00 35.59 5.83
C ALA A 2 17.47 36.30 4.57
N LEU A 3 18.10 36.05 3.42
CA LEU A 3 17.63 36.54 2.12
C LEU A 3 16.26 35.92 1.79
N SER A 4 15.32 36.73 1.31
CA SER A 4 14.03 36.25 0.79
C SER A 4 14.25 35.34 -0.42
N GLU A 5 13.24 34.53 -0.79
CA GLU A 5 13.28 33.79 -2.05
C GLU A 5 13.34 34.75 -3.25
N ASP A 6 12.61 35.86 -3.19
CA ASP A 6 12.64 36.90 -4.24
C ASP A 6 14.04 37.51 -4.39
N ASP A 7 14.74 37.75 -3.27
CA ASP A 7 16.11 38.27 -3.30
C ASP A 7 17.05 37.27 -4.01
N LYS A 8 16.89 35.97 -3.76
CA LYS A 8 17.72 34.94 -4.40
C LYS A 8 17.46 34.86 -5.90
N ASP A 9 16.21 35.02 -6.33
CA ASP A 9 15.87 35.05 -7.75
C ASP A 9 16.47 36.26 -8.46
N PHE A 10 16.42 37.43 -7.81
CA PHE A 10 17.07 38.62 -8.33
C PHE A 10 18.60 38.45 -8.41
N ILE A 11 19.22 37.92 -7.35
CA ILE A 11 20.67 37.64 -7.32
C ILE A 11 21.05 36.63 -8.43
N GLN A 12 20.23 35.61 -8.65
CA GLN A 12 20.45 34.64 -9.71
C GLN A 12 20.36 35.27 -11.10
N ALA A 13 19.40 36.18 -11.32
CA ALA A 13 19.31 36.96 -12.56
C ALA A 13 20.56 37.83 -12.76
N MET A 14 21.02 38.54 -11.71
CA MET A 14 22.26 39.32 -11.77
C MET A 14 23.47 38.46 -12.17
N PHE A 15 23.60 37.24 -11.64
CA PHE A 15 24.71 36.36 -12.02
C PHE A 15 24.59 35.81 -13.45
N ARG A 16 23.37 35.59 -13.95
CA ARG A 16 23.14 35.27 -15.37
C ARG A 16 23.59 36.41 -16.29
N ASP A 17 23.37 37.65 -15.85
CA ASP A 17 23.84 38.87 -16.53
C ASP A 17 25.32 39.17 -16.27
N HIS A 18 26.10 38.18 -15.81
CA HIS A 18 27.54 38.27 -15.54
C HIS A 18 27.97 39.32 -14.50
N CYS A 19 27.05 39.75 -13.62
CA CYS A 19 27.41 40.64 -12.53
C CYS A 19 28.35 39.96 -11.53
N THR A 20 29.32 40.71 -11.00
CA THR A 20 30.24 40.19 -9.97
C THR A 20 29.57 40.15 -8.59
N ALA A 21 30.08 39.28 -7.70
CA ALA A 21 29.64 39.24 -6.30
C ALA A 21 29.84 40.59 -5.57
N ALA A 22 30.82 41.40 -5.99
CA ALA A 22 31.03 42.74 -5.46
C ALA A 22 29.91 43.71 -5.86
N THR A 23 29.40 43.59 -7.10
CA THR A 23 28.25 44.35 -7.59
C THR A 23 26.97 43.95 -6.87
N VAL A 24 26.72 42.64 -6.73
CA VAL A 24 25.56 42.12 -5.99
C VAL A 24 25.56 42.61 -4.54
N ARG A 25 26.72 42.67 -3.88
CA ARG A 25 26.84 43.20 -2.52
C ARG A 25 26.46 44.68 -2.39
N LYS A 26 26.68 45.48 -3.44
CA LYS A 26 26.25 46.89 -3.43
C LYS A 26 24.73 47.02 -3.50
N VAL A 27 24.07 46.12 -4.23
CA VAL A 27 22.60 46.08 -4.39
C VAL A 27 21.93 45.48 -3.15
N PHE A 28 22.57 44.49 -2.51
CA PHE A 28 22.09 43.81 -1.31
C PHE A 28 23.02 44.05 -0.11
N PRO A 29 23.14 45.29 0.42
CA PRO A 29 24.00 45.59 1.58
C PRO A 29 23.55 44.89 2.87
N GLN A 30 22.27 44.52 2.96
CA GLN A 30 21.68 43.77 4.07
C GLN A 30 22.13 42.30 4.13
N ALA A 31 22.68 41.77 3.03
CA ALA A 31 23.10 40.39 2.93
C ALA A 31 24.56 40.20 3.39
N PRO A 32 24.86 39.16 4.20
CA PRO A 32 26.23 38.89 4.61
C PRO A 32 27.13 38.60 3.41
N LYS A 33 28.37 39.13 3.43
CA LYS A 33 29.38 38.89 2.38
C LYS A 33 29.58 37.39 2.10
N THR A 34 29.65 36.60 3.16
CA THR A 34 29.82 35.14 3.08
C THR A 34 28.66 34.48 2.35
N THR A 35 27.42 34.91 2.60
CA THR A 35 26.25 34.41 1.90
C THR A 35 26.32 34.67 0.40
N ILE A 36 26.62 35.90 -0.03
CA ILE A 36 26.74 36.23 -1.46
C ILE A 36 27.86 35.40 -2.12
N GLN A 37 28.98 35.21 -1.43
CA GLN A 37 30.08 34.38 -1.93
C GLN A 37 29.64 32.91 -2.09
N TRP A 38 28.93 32.35 -1.12
CA TRP A 38 28.36 31.00 -1.23
C TRP A 38 27.36 30.87 -2.38
N LEU A 39 26.48 31.86 -2.58
CA LEU A 39 25.53 31.88 -3.69
C LEU A 39 26.26 31.93 -5.05
N LYS A 40 27.37 32.69 -5.14
CA LYS A 40 28.19 32.73 -6.34
C LYS A 40 28.86 31.38 -6.62
N VAL A 41 29.45 30.76 -5.60
CA VAL A 41 30.04 29.41 -5.72
C VAL A 41 29.00 28.40 -6.18
N ASN A 42 27.79 28.41 -5.59
CA ASN A 42 26.70 27.53 -6.03
C ASN A 42 26.32 27.81 -7.49
N PHE A 43 26.20 29.08 -7.87
CA PHE A 43 25.86 29.46 -9.25
C PHE A 43 26.92 29.00 -10.25
N ASP A 44 28.20 29.14 -9.91
CA ASP A 44 29.30 28.72 -10.78
C ASP A 44 29.38 27.21 -10.92
N CYS A 45 29.08 26.46 -9.84
CA CYS A 45 29.12 25.01 -9.86
C CYS A 45 27.87 24.37 -10.48
N PHE A 46 26.68 24.95 -10.28
CA PHE A 46 25.39 24.31 -10.56
C PHE A 46 24.45 25.14 -11.46
N GLY A 47 24.83 26.35 -11.86
CA GLY A 47 23.97 27.26 -12.64
C GLY A 47 22.79 27.85 -11.84
N THR A 48 22.77 27.64 -10.52
CA THR A 48 21.72 28.11 -9.62
C THR A 48 22.33 28.60 -8.31
N VAL A 49 21.78 29.66 -7.73
CA VAL A 49 22.22 30.16 -6.41
C VAL A 49 21.74 29.25 -5.28
N ARG A 50 20.78 28.36 -5.57
CA ARG A 50 20.18 27.42 -4.63
C ARG A 50 21.05 26.19 -4.46
N LYS A 51 20.95 25.57 -3.29
CA LYS A 51 21.56 24.26 -3.08
C LYS A 51 20.84 23.25 -4.01
N PRO A 52 21.56 22.46 -4.83
CA PRO A 52 20.93 21.48 -5.70
C PRO A 52 20.12 20.47 -4.88
N SER A 53 18.98 20.02 -5.42
CA SER A 53 18.08 19.05 -4.79
C SER A 53 18.81 17.76 -4.40
N SER A 54 19.72 17.29 -5.24
CA SER A 54 20.57 16.12 -4.97
C SER A 54 21.45 16.26 -3.72
N ALA A 55 21.84 17.48 -3.35
CA ALA A 55 22.60 17.75 -2.13
C ALA A 55 21.72 17.94 -0.88
N LEU A 56 20.41 18.08 -1.05
CA LEU A 56 19.41 18.00 0.02
C LEU A 56 18.99 16.54 0.29
N GLU A 57 18.88 15.73 -0.77
CA GLU A 57 18.50 14.31 -0.72
C GLU A 57 19.53 13.45 0.06
N ARG A 58 20.82 13.79 0.01
CA ARG A 58 21.91 13.02 0.66
C ARG A 58 22.09 13.26 2.16
N ARG A 59 21.08 13.73 2.88
CA ARG A 59 21.23 14.14 4.31
C ARG A 59 21.23 13.00 5.33
N GLY A 60 20.96 11.75 4.93
CA GLY A 60 20.87 10.62 5.86
C GLY A 60 21.82 9.45 5.52
N PRO A 61 22.19 8.63 6.52
CA PRO A 61 22.72 7.28 6.28
C PRO A 61 21.79 6.50 5.34
N ARG A 62 22.37 5.59 4.54
CA ARG A 62 21.55 4.68 3.73
C ARG A 62 20.63 3.86 4.63
N ARG A 63 19.41 3.60 4.15
CA ARG A 63 18.46 2.73 4.86
C ARG A 63 19.07 1.33 4.99
N LYS A 64 18.82 0.66 6.12
CA LYS A 64 19.27 -0.74 6.35
C LYS A 64 18.64 -1.71 5.35
N ILE A 65 17.37 -1.49 5.03
CA ILE A 65 16.64 -2.21 3.98
C ILE A 65 16.78 -1.38 2.72
N ASP A 66 17.46 -1.92 1.72
CA ASP A 66 17.68 -1.27 0.43
C ASP A 66 16.51 -1.52 -0.55
N GLY A 67 16.62 -0.98 -1.76
CA GLY A 67 15.57 -1.13 -2.79
C GLY A 67 15.28 -2.60 -3.13
N PRO A 68 16.29 -3.41 -3.49
CA PRO A 68 16.09 -4.82 -3.81
C PRO A 68 15.49 -5.65 -2.65
N MET A 69 15.96 -5.45 -1.42
CA MET A 69 15.41 -6.12 -0.24
C MET A 69 13.95 -5.72 -0.01
N HIS A 70 13.62 -4.45 -0.26
CA HIS A 70 12.26 -3.95 -0.14
C HIS A 70 11.32 -4.57 -1.18
N GLU A 71 11.73 -4.61 -2.46
CA GLU A 71 10.95 -5.25 -3.54
C GLU A 71 10.68 -6.73 -3.22
N TRP A 72 11.72 -7.45 -2.77
CA TRP A 72 11.58 -8.84 -2.35
C TRP A 72 10.60 -9.00 -1.18
N LEU A 73 10.60 -8.08 -0.20
CA LEU A 73 9.67 -8.12 0.92
C LEU A 73 8.22 -7.97 0.47
N ILE A 74 7.97 -7.13 -0.54
CA ILE A 74 6.65 -6.94 -1.14
C ILE A 74 6.22 -8.20 -1.88
N GLU A 75 7.14 -8.85 -2.62
CA GLU A 75 6.88 -10.13 -3.28
C GLU A 75 6.55 -11.23 -2.26
N LEU A 76 7.34 -11.33 -1.19
CA LEU A 76 7.11 -12.28 -0.10
C LEU A 76 5.73 -12.09 0.54
N LEU A 77 5.38 -10.84 0.87
CA LEU A 77 4.07 -10.50 1.45
C LEU A 77 2.91 -10.71 0.46
N SER A 78 3.18 -10.62 -0.84
CA SER A 78 2.20 -10.96 -1.88
C SER A 78 1.90 -12.45 -1.94
N LEU A 79 2.84 -13.30 -1.51
CA LEU A 79 2.72 -14.75 -1.45
C LEU A 79 2.22 -15.25 -0.08
N ARG A 80 2.67 -14.64 1.01
CA ARG A 80 2.39 -15.05 2.40
C ARG A 80 1.99 -13.84 3.25
N ASN A 81 0.71 -13.52 3.30
CA ASN A 81 0.16 -12.30 3.92
C ASN A 81 -0.05 -12.36 5.45
N GLY A 82 0.07 -13.55 6.05
CA GLY A 82 -0.10 -13.78 7.49
C GLY A 82 1.21 -13.78 8.28
N THR A 83 2.34 -13.48 7.63
CA THR A 83 3.65 -13.54 8.29
C THR A 83 3.78 -12.46 9.35
N TRP A 84 4.20 -12.87 10.55
CA TRP A 84 4.44 -11.95 11.64
C TRP A 84 5.66 -11.07 11.35
N LEU A 85 5.75 -9.90 11.99
CA LEU A 85 6.91 -9.00 11.80
C LEU A 85 8.23 -9.70 12.14
N GLU A 86 8.23 -10.53 13.19
CA GLU A 86 9.36 -11.36 13.60
C GLU A 86 9.79 -12.35 12.50
N GLU A 87 8.82 -12.97 11.82
CA GLU A 87 9.10 -13.87 10.70
C GLU A 87 9.73 -13.10 9.54
N LEU A 88 9.23 -11.90 9.21
CA LEU A 88 9.82 -11.07 8.16
C LEU A 88 11.25 -10.62 8.50
N VAL A 89 11.54 -10.37 9.79
CA VAL A 89 12.91 -10.10 10.26
C VAL A 89 13.78 -11.33 10.02
N PHE A 90 13.30 -12.51 10.39
CA PHE A 90 14.02 -13.76 10.23
C PHE A 90 14.28 -14.08 8.74
N GLU A 91 13.28 -13.92 7.89
CA GLU A 91 13.36 -14.15 6.45
C GLU A 91 14.35 -13.19 5.78
N LEU A 92 14.37 -11.91 6.17
CA LEU A 92 15.38 -10.94 5.72
C LEU A 92 16.80 -11.34 6.14
N TRP A 93 16.95 -11.84 7.37
CA TRP A 93 18.24 -12.31 7.86
C TRP A 93 18.71 -13.56 7.09
N CYS A 94 17.83 -14.52 6.85
CA CYS A 94 18.14 -15.72 6.07
C CYS A 94 18.51 -15.41 4.63
N GLN A 95 17.78 -14.52 3.97
CA GLN A 95 17.97 -14.25 2.54
C GLN A 95 19.11 -13.27 2.26
N PHE A 96 19.30 -12.24 3.10
CA PHE A 96 20.22 -11.14 2.84
C PHE A 96 21.29 -10.95 3.93
N GLY A 97 21.24 -11.70 5.03
CA GLY A 97 22.16 -11.54 6.15
C GLY A 97 21.97 -10.22 6.91
N VAL A 98 20.82 -9.56 6.77
CA VAL A 98 20.58 -8.23 7.37
C VAL A 98 19.77 -8.36 8.64
N GLU A 99 20.37 -7.88 9.74
CA GLU A 99 19.70 -7.80 11.03
C GLU A 99 18.97 -6.45 11.20
N VAL A 100 17.65 -6.52 11.28
CA VAL A 100 16.76 -5.38 11.49
C VAL A 100 15.81 -5.65 12.66
N HIS A 101 15.43 -4.59 13.37
CA HIS A 101 14.39 -4.67 14.39
C HIS A 101 13.00 -4.67 13.71
N GLU A 102 12.00 -5.35 14.27
CA GLU A 102 10.61 -5.41 13.75
C GLU A 102 10.02 -4.03 13.43
N LEU A 103 10.21 -3.05 14.30
CA LEU A 103 9.82 -1.65 14.08
C LEU A 103 10.38 -1.04 12.78
N THR A 104 11.53 -1.51 12.29
CA THR A 104 12.09 -1.09 10.99
C THR A 104 11.19 -1.54 9.85
N ILE A 105 10.78 -2.81 9.87
CA ILE A 105 9.85 -3.39 8.91
C ILE A 105 8.48 -2.73 9.04
N SER A 106 7.97 -2.54 10.27
CA SER A 106 6.69 -1.86 10.51
C SER A 106 6.67 -0.44 9.92
N ARG A 107 7.74 0.33 10.10
CA ARG A 107 7.84 1.69 9.54
C ARG A 107 7.95 1.68 8.02
N LEU A 108 8.68 0.72 7.45
CA LEU A 108 8.78 0.53 6.01
C LEU A 108 7.40 0.24 5.42
N LEU A 109 6.72 -0.81 5.91
CA LEU A 109 5.39 -1.17 5.44
C LEU A 109 4.36 -0.03 5.57
N LYS A 110 4.44 0.76 6.65
CA LYS A 110 3.61 1.97 6.80
C LYS A 110 3.93 3.04 5.76
N SER A 111 5.21 3.24 5.40
CA SER A 111 5.58 4.20 4.36
C SER A 111 5.06 3.82 2.97
N ASP A 112 4.90 2.51 2.72
CA ASP A 112 4.34 1.98 1.47
C ASP A 112 2.82 1.79 1.51
N ALA A 113 2.16 2.30 2.56
CA ALA A 113 0.73 2.13 2.82
C ALA A 113 0.27 0.66 2.92
N LEU A 114 1.19 -0.27 3.18
CA LEU A 114 0.92 -1.70 3.37
C LEU A 114 0.60 -1.96 4.85
N SER A 115 -0.65 -1.71 5.22
CA SER A 115 -1.19 -2.18 6.51
C SER A 115 -1.41 -3.70 6.46
N ASN A 116 -1.33 -4.39 7.61
CA ASN A 116 -1.80 -5.77 7.73
C ASN A 116 -3.19 -5.95 7.09
N LYS A 117 -4.11 -4.99 7.32
CA LYS A 117 -5.45 -5.01 6.72
C LYS A 117 -5.44 -4.97 5.17
N ILE A 118 -4.47 -4.29 4.57
CA ILE A 118 -4.33 -4.16 3.11
C ILE A 118 -3.65 -5.40 2.53
N ASN A 119 -2.59 -5.90 3.18
CA ASN A 119 -1.90 -7.14 2.76
C ASN A 119 -2.82 -8.37 2.86
N THR A 120 -3.59 -8.49 3.94
CA THR A 120 -4.62 -9.51 4.11
C THR A 120 -5.62 -9.45 2.94
N ARG A 121 -6.11 -8.25 2.60
CA ARG A 121 -7.07 -8.01 1.51
C ARG A 121 -6.50 -8.30 0.11
N ILE A 122 -5.23 -8.00 -0.16
CA ILE A 122 -4.60 -8.21 -1.48
C ILE A 122 -4.40 -9.70 -1.75
N ALA A 123 -3.94 -10.48 -0.77
CA ALA A 123 -3.68 -11.90 -0.94
C ALA A 123 -4.95 -12.76 -0.83
N GLN A 124 -5.99 -12.33 -0.10
CA GLN A 124 -7.29 -13.01 -0.10
C GLN A 124 -8.04 -12.88 -1.42
N LYS A 125 -7.84 -11.79 -2.16
CA LYS A 125 -8.30 -11.70 -3.56
C LYS A 125 -7.63 -12.73 -4.49
N ARG A 126 -6.56 -13.39 -4.04
CA ARG A 126 -5.66 -14.19 -4.88
C ARG A 126 -5.63 -15.68 -4.55
N ASP A 127 -6.42 -16.24 -3.62
CA ASP A 127 -6.51 -17.70 -3.48
C ASP A 127 -7.44 -18.28 -4.57
N PRO A 128 -6.90 -18.74 -5.71
CA PRO A 128 -7.72 -19.12 -6.86
C PRO A 128 -8.33 -20.50 -6.66
N ILE A 129 -7.74 -21.32 -5.76
CA ILE A 129 -8.14 -22.70 -5.52
C ILE A 129 -9.43 -22.69 -4.71
N GLN A 130 -9.46 -21.96 -3.59
CA GLN A 130 -10.67 -21.84 -2.76
C GLN A 130 -11.82 -21.16 -3.50
N GLN A 131 -11.51 -20.15 -4.33
CA GLN A 131 -12.50 -19.53 -5.21
C GLN A 131 -13.04 -20.53 -6.24
N GLY A 132 -12.17 -21.28 -6.91
CA GLY A 132 -12.57 -22.29 -7.89
C GLY A 132 -13.46 -23.39 -7.30
N ILE A 133 -13.10 -23.92 -6.12
CA ILE A 133 -13.91 -24.93 -5.40
C ILE A 133 -15.31 -24.38 -5.08
N TYR A 134 -15.38 -23.12 -4.63
CA TYR A 134 -16.66 -22.48 -4.33
C TYR A 134 -17.51 -22.27 -5.59
N GLU A 135 -16.91 -21.78 -6.68
CA GLU A 135 -17.60 -21.55 -7.95
C GLU A 135 -18.12 -22.85 -8.56
N GLU A 136 -17.34 -23.93 -8.50
CA GLU A 136 -17.76 -25.28 -8.92
C GLU A 136 -18.96 -25.75 -8.07
N LYS A 137 -18.87 -25.63 -6.74
CA LYS A 137 -19.96 -26.03 -5.84
C LYS A 137 -21.24 -25.21 -6.07
N LEU A 138 -21.10 -23.91 -6.33
CA LEU A 138 -22.21 -23.03 -6.65
C LEU A 138 -22.87 -23.44 -7.97
N ALA A 139 -22.06 -23.77 -8.99
CA ALA A 139 -22.55 -24.24 -10.28
C ALA A 139 -23.30 -25.56 -10.17
N GLU A 140 -22.79 -26.53 -9.39
CA GLU A 140 -23.51 -27.77 -9.08
C GLU A 140 -24.88 -27.50 -8.46
N LEU A 141 -24.93 -26.67 -7.40
CA LEU A 141 -26.18 -26.35 -6.69
C LEU A 141 -27.18 -25.62 -7.60
N MET A 142 -26.70 -24.71 -8.45
CA MET A 142 -27.56 -24.03 -9.43
C MET A 142 -28.04 -24.99 -10.54
N ALA A 143 -27.23 -25.96 -10.95
CA ALA A 143 -27.62 -26.97 -11.93
C ALA A 143 -28.66 -27.95 -11.35
N GLU A 144 -28.47 -28.40 -10.12
CA GLU A 144 -29.39 -29.25 -9.37
C GLU A 144 -30.71 -28.53 -9.06
N GLY A 145 -30.68 -27.22 -8.80
CA GLY A 145 -31.88 -26.40 -8.54
C GLY A 145 -32.67 -25.95 -9.79
N VAL A 146 -32.12 -26.09 -11.00
CA VAL A 146 -32.80 -25.75 -12.27
C VAL A 146 -33.30 -27.01 -12.99
N ALA A 147 -32.74 -28.18 -12.69
CA ALA A 147 -33.12 -29.44 -13.30
C ALA A 147 -33.57 -30.46 -12.24
N SER A 148 -34.89 -30.56 -12.10
CA SER A 148 -35.64 -31.72 -11.58
C SER A 148 -36.14 -31.61 -10.15
N GLY A 149 -37.46 -31.75 -10.02
CA GLY A 149 -38.08 -32.35 -8.84
C GLY A 149 -37.67 -33.82 -8.69
N ALA A 150 -36.38 -34.06 -8.42
CA ALA A 150 -35.78 -35.39 -8.25
C ALA A 150 -34.74 -35.41 -7.12
N ILE A 151 -34.97 -34.61 -6.07
CA ILE A 151 -34.34 -34.79 -4.75
C ILE A 151 -35.51 -34.84 -3.76
N GLU A 152 -35.62 -35.93 -2.99
CA GLU A 152 -36.72 -36.14 -2.03
C GLU A 152 -36.72 -35.14 -0.86
N ASP A 153 -35.62 -34.42 -0.65
CA ASP A 153 -35.52 -33.26 0.24
C ASP A 153 -35.32 -32.00 -0.61
N SER A 154 -36.40 -31.26 -0.83
CA SER A 154 -36.35 -29.98 -1.54
C SER A 154 -35.49 -28.99 -0.74
N VAL A 155 -34.37 -28.57 -1.31
CA VAL A 155 -33.70 -27.36 -0.85
C VAL A 155 -34.55 -26.18 -1.31
N ASP A 156 -35.49 -25.77 -0.47
CA ASP A 156 -36.40 -24.67 -0.78
C ASP A 156 -35.67 -23.31 -0.81
N MET A 157 -34.51 -23.23 -0.16
CA MET A 157 -33.79 -21.97 0.03
C MET A 157 -32.27 -22.17 0.17
N LEU A 158 -31.52 -21.37 -0.58
CA LEU A 158 -30.07 -21.25 -0.47
C LEU A 158 -29.72 -20.03 0.40
N LEU A 159 -28.96 -20.24 1.48
CA LEU A 159 -28.51 -19.17 2.37
C LEU A 159 -27.00 -18.95 2.24
N TYR A 160 -26.61 -17.73 1.88
CA TYR A 160 -25.22 -17.28 1.87
C TYR A 160 -24.83 -16.80 3.26
N LEU A 161 -23.78 -17.39 3.84
CA LEU A 161 -23.19 -16.92 5.08
C LEU A 161 -21.70 -16.63 4.92
N ASP A 162 -21.24 -15.63 5.65
CA ASP A 162 -19.82 -15.42 5.87
C ASP A 162 -19.25 -16.58 6.71
N GLU A 163 -18.01 -16.98 6.45
CA GLU A 163 -17.34 -18.06 7.16
C GLU A 163 -17.25 -17.76 8.66
N SER A 164 -17.15 -16.48 9.04
CA SER A 164 -17.16 -16.03 10.42
C SER A 164 -18.42 -16.42 11.20
N ALA A 165 -19.52 -16.72 10.51
CA ALA A 165 -20.78 -17.18 11.10
C ALA A 165 -20.89 -18.72 11.19
N ALA A 166 -19.85 -19.48 10.80
CA ALA A 166 -19.88 -20.93 10.83
C ALA A 166 -19.91 -21.45 12.28
N SER A 167 -21.08 -21.95 12.70
CA SER A 167 -21.23 -22.68 13.96
C SER A 167 -22.07 -23.93 13.76
N GLU A 168 -21.80 -24.97 14.54
CA GLU A 168 -22.53 -26.23 14.47
C GLU A 168 -24.02 -26.05 14.71
N LYS A 169 -24.37 -25.15 15.65
CA LYS A 169 -25.75 -24.78 15.92
C LYS A 169 -26.46 -24.21 14.70
N ILE A 170 -25.81 -23.32 13.95
CA ILE A 170 -26.39 -22.72 12.73
C ILE A 170 -26.57 -23.80 11.65
N ARG A 171 -25.60 -24.71 11.51
CA ARG A 171 -25.71 -25.85 10.58
C ARG A 171 -26.92 -26.71 10.88
N THR A 172 -27.10 -27.12 12.14
CA THR A 172 -28.25 -27.93 12.56
C THR A 172 -29.58 -27.20 12.34
N MET A 173 -29.65 -25.91 12.68
CA MET A 173 -30.88 -25.12 12.52
C MET A 173 -31.28 -24.97 11.04
N CYS A 174 -30.33 -24.69 10.16
CA CYS A 174 -30.63 -24.58 8.73
C CYS A 174 -31.00 -25.92 8.10
N GLN A 175 -30.32 -27.01 8.47
CA GLN A 175 -30.67 -28.36 8.01
C GLN A 175 -32.08 -28.77 8.44
N GLN A 176 -32.45 -28.51 9.70
CA GLN A 176 -33.81 -28.76 10.20
C GLN A 176 -34.89 -27.94 9.48
N ALA A 177 -34.51 -26.80 8.90
CA ALA A 177 -35.40 -25.91 8.17
C ALA A 177 -35.42 -26.17 6.66
N GLY A 178 -34.71 -27.21 6.15
CA GLY A 178 -34.61 -27.48 4.70
C GLY A 178 -33.79 -26.42 3.94
N VAL A 179 -32.93 -25.66 4.64
CA VAL A 179 -32.12 -24.60 4.06
C VAL A 179 -30.71 -25.10 3.82
N TYR A 180 -30.23 -24.97 2.59
CA TYR A 180 -28.84 -25.29 2.28
C TYR A 180 -27.93 -24.10 2.60
N LEU A 181 -26.93 -24.36 3.44
CA LEU A 181 -25.93 -23.38 3.85
C LEU A 181 -24.75 -23.39 2.90
N LEU A 182 -24.50 -22.25 2.25
CA LEU A 182 -23.32 -22.04 1.43
C LEU A 182 -22.43 -20.97 2.09
N TYR A 183 -21.25 -21.40 2.54
CA TYR A 183 -20.25 -20.49 3.10
C TYR A 183 -19.44 -19.85 2.00
N LEU A 184 -19.31 -18.53 2.06
CA LEU A 184 -18.45 -17.78 1.15
C LEU A 184 -16.98 -18.13 1.41
N PRO A 185 -16.14 -18.17 0.37
CA PRO A 185 -14.71 -18.33 0.56
C PRO A 185 -14.16 -17.09 1.29
N PRO A 186 -13.08 -17.25 2.07
CA PRO A 186 -12.53 -16.18 2.90
C PRO A 186 -12.39 -14.87 2.12
N TYR A 187 -13.03 -13.81 2.63
CA TYR A 187 -12.90 -12.44 2.11
C TYR A 187 -13.13 -12.31 0.60
N SER A 188 -14.17 -12.98 0.08
CA SER A 188 -14.63 -12.86 -1.31
C SER A 188 -15.92 -12.03 -1.42
N PRO A 189 -15.88 -10.71 -1.14
CA PRO A 189 -17.07 -9.86 -1.16
C PRO A 189 -17.72 -9.79 -2.54
N HIS A 190 -16.96 -10.01 -3.62
CA HIS A 190 -17.49 -10.01 -4.98
C HIS A 190 -18.44 -11.20 -5.25
N LEU A 191 -18.25 -12.31 -4.54
CA LEU A 191 -19.11 -13.49 -4.57
C LEU A 191 -20.30 -13.38 -3.61
N ASN A 192 -20.30 -12.38 -2.71
CA ASN A 192 -21.42 -12.15 -1.82
C ASN A 192 -22.52 -11.34 -2.54
N PRO A 193 -23.72 -11.91 -2.76
CA PRO A 193 -24.81 -11.21 -3.44
C PRO A 193 -25.22 -9.91 -2.75
N ILE A 194 -25.05 -9.86 -1.42
CA ILE A 194 -25.37 -8.68 -0.62
C ILE A 194 -24.45 -7.50 -0.98
N GLU A 195 -23.15 -7.74 -1.17
CA GLU A 195 -22.20 -6.69 -1.53
C GLU A 195 -22.44 -6.12 -2.93
N GLN A 196 -22.95 -6.94 -3.88
CA GLN A 196 -23.38 -6.45 -5.20
C GLN A 196 -24.53 -5.44 -5.08
N SER A 197 -25.43 -5.65 -4.11
CA SER A 197 -26.56 -4.77 -3.84
C SER A 197 -26.14 -3.50 -3.08
N PHE A 198 -25.14 -3.57 -2.21
CA PHE A 198 -24.62 -2.43 -1.45
C PHE A 198 -23.59 -1.58 -2.20
N HIS A 199 -22.95 -2.11 -3.25
CA HIS A 199 -21.93 -1.38 -4.01
C HIS A 199 -22.44 -0.03 -4.58
N PRO A 200 -23.64 0.04 -5.20
CA PRO A 200 -24.21 1.31 -5.66
C PRO A 200 -24.51 2.28 -4.50
N LEU A 201 -25.01 1.76 -3.38
CA LEU A 201 -25.35 2.56 -2.20
C LEU A 201 -24.12 3.20 -1.56
N LYS A 202 -23.01 2.47 -1.48
CA LYS A 202 -21.73 2.99 -0.98
C LYS A 202 -21.16 4.09 -1.89
N ALA A 203 -21.30 3.94 -3.22
CA ALA A 203 -20.82 4.90 -4.19
C ALA A 203 -21.59 6.24 -4.16
N MET A 204 -22.86 6.22 -3.78
CA MET A 204 -23.69 7.44 -3.63
C MET A 204 -23.45 8.18 -2.31
N ALA A 205 -22.87 7.52 -1.31
CA ALA A 205 -22.61 8.09 0.01
C ALA A 205 -21.24 8.78 0.14
N THR A 206 -20.46 8.81 -0.94
CA THR A 206 -19.11 9.41 -1.00
C THR A 206 -19.13 10.64 -1.90
#